data_AF-A0A7C5M223-F1
#
_entry.id   AF-A0A7C5M223-F1
#
_cell.length_a   1.000
_cell.length_b   1.000
_cell.length_c   1.000
_cell.angle_alpha   90.00
_cell.angle_beta   90.00
_cell.angle_gamma   90.00
#
_symmetry.space_group_name_H-M   'P 1'
#
loop_
_entity.id
_entity.type
_entity.pdbx_description
1 polymer ?
#
loop_
_entity_poly.entity_id
_entity_poly.type
_entity_poly.pdbx_seq_one_letter_code
_entity_poly.pdbx_strand_id
1 'polypeptide(L)'
;GLSNHFDLLNIGVAYNSEGTARSVQGIEWTELGAEDWEEEFGNGLNFKHADCNGDGVVSKEDIAAVELNFGLEHGTHQPDIFLSGNEDDPPFYVDLPAPEDLQQGQPFFAPLLLGSSDLPVDDLYGIAFTIVFDPEIIPPSSVEIQYNPGWLGVADVNLLTFDRTQAGEGRIHVALVRSDQNGVSGYGQVLGFIGIIDNIAGKESLSVEIENVRAIQGNETLIPLNRPVEVVELEPLAASTLQPGGFELFPNPSTDRVWFRLPDGFSVKKLTLSNTNGRTLFLLNDPISELDISNIPAGVYMLKIETEKGVFVERLVKINE
;
A
#
# COMPACT_ATOMS: atom_id res chain seq x y z
N GLY A 1 -20.53 -11.43 -10.25
CA GLY A 1 -19.16 -10.97 -10.52
C GLY A 1 -18.18 -11.81 -9.74
N LEU A 2 -16.91 -11.43 -9.80
CA LEU A 2 -15.84 -11.90 -8.91
C LEU A 2 -15.67 -10.82 -7.84
N SER A 3 -15.66 -11.19 -6.56
CA SER A 3 -15.33 -10.25 -5.48
C SER A 3 -13.80 -10.07 -5.43
N ASN A 4 -13.30 -8.87 -5.69
CA ASN A 4 -11.87 -8.57 -5.69
C ASN A 4 -11.58 -7.08 -5.38
N HIS A 5 -10.31 -6.70 -5.45
CA HIS A 5 -9.86 -5.33 -5.12
C HIS A 5 -10.37 -4.26 -6.10
N PHE A 6 -10.81 -4.62 -7.32
CA PHE A 6 -11.39 -3.65 -8.24
C PHE A 6 -12.77 -3.16 -7.79
N ASP A 7 -13.50 -3.94 -6.97
CA ASP A 7 -14.79 -3.53 -6.42
C ASP A 7 -14.68 -2.24 -5.58
N LEU A 8 -13.50 -1.98 -4.98
CA LEU A 8 -13.25 -0.74 -4.26
C LEU A 8 -13.43 0.49 -5.18
N LEU A 9 -13.05 0.41 -6.45
CA LEU A 9 -13.21 1.53 -7.39
C LEU A 9 -14.70 1.88 -7.57
N ASN A 10 -15.56 0.87 -7.68
CA ASN A 10 -17.01 1.07 -7.78
C ASN A 10 -17.60 1.64 -6.49
N ILE A 11 -17.15 1.16 -5.31
CA ILE A 11 -17.53 1.73 -4.01
C ILE A 11 -17.12 3.20 -3.93
N GLY A 12 -15.91 3.55 -4.35
CA GLY A 12 -15.43 4.93 -4.36
C GLY A 12 -16.20 5.84 -5.32
N VAL A 13 -16.55 5.36 -6.51
CA VAL A 13 -17.37 6.12 -7.49
C VAL A 13 -18.78 6.37 -6.96
N ALA A 14 -19.38 5.37 -6.32
CA ALA A 14 -20.72 5.49 -5.75
C ALA A 14 -20.73 6.04 -4.31
N TYR A 15 -19.59 6.45 -3.75
CA TYR A 15 -19.46 6.77 -2.33
C TYR A 15 -20.41 7.90 -1.89
N ASN A 16 -21.11 7.67 -0.76
CA ASN A 16 -22.20 8.48 -0.22
C ASN A 16 -23.49 8.54 -1.06
N SER A 17 -23.64 7.71 -2.09
CA SER A 17 -24.94 7.56 -2.76
C SER A 17 -25.91 6.81 -1.85
N GLU A 18 -27.19 7.16 -1.95
CA GLU A 18 -28.28 6.56 -1.17
C GLU A 18 -29.33 6.00 -2.12
N GLY A 19 -29.92 4.87 -1.76
CA GLY A 19 -31.04 4.30 -2.49
C GLY A 19 -31.91 3.42 -1.62
N THR A 20 -32.63 2.50 -2.26
CA THR A 20 -33.54 1.61 -1.52
C THR A 20 -32.74 0.49 -0.85
N ALA A 21 -32.78 0.46 0.49
CA ALA A 21 -32.17 -0.60 1.29
C ALA A 21 -32.81 -1.98 1.01
N ARG A 22 -32.02 -3.04 1.14
CA ARG A 22 -32.50 -4.43 1.03
C ARG A 22 -33.30 -4.82 2.26
N SER A 23 -34.27 -5.72 2.07
CA SER A 23 -35.07 -6.27 3.19
C SER A 23 -34.27 -7.18 4.12
N VAL A 24 -33.15 -7.71 3.64
CA VAL A 24 -32.14 -8.45 4.39
C VAL A 24 -30.81 -7.75 4.18
N GLN A 25 -30.13 -7.44 5.26
CA GLN A 25 -28.84 -6.74 5.28
C GLN A 25 -27.77 -7.65 5.88
N GLY A 26 -26.52 -7.48 5.46
CA GLY A 26 -25.39 -8.25 5.92
C GLY A 26 -24.33 -8.42 4.83
N ILE A 27 -23.20 -8.97 5.22
CA ILE A 27 -22.01 -9.12 4.36
C ILE A 27 -21.77 -10.58 3.91
N GLU A 28 -22.67 -11.49 4.25
CA GLU A 28 -22.56 -12.92 3.92
C GLU A 28 -22.65 -13.15 2.41
N TRP A 29 -21.93 -14.14 1.87
CA TRP A 29 -22.00 -14.50 0.45
C TRP A 29 -23.33 -15.15 0.07
N THR A 30 -24.36 -14.33 -0.11
CA THR A 30 -25.70 -14.75 -0.52
C THR A 30 -26.27 -13.81 -1.57
N GLU A 31 -26.95 -14.38 -2.56
CA GLU A 31 -27.65 -13.58 -3.57
C GLU A 31 -28.86 -12.89 -2.94
N LEU A 32 -28.93 -11.56 -3.08
CA LEU A 32 -30.06 -10.75 -2.66
C LEU A 32 -30.46 -9.81 -3.78
N GLY A 33 -31.74 -9.87 -4.15
CA GLY A 33 -32.34 -8.88 -5.05
C GLY A 33 -32.45 -7.51 -4.39
N ALA A 34 -32.32 -6.46 -5.19
CA ALA A 34 -32.56 -5.08 -4.81
C ALA A 34 -33.25 -4.35 -5.96
N GLU A 35 -34.11 -3.40 -5.62
CA GLU A 35 -34.66 -2.44 -6.58
C GLU A 35 -33.52 -1.58 -7.16
N ASP A 36 -33.67 -1.17 -8.41
CA ASP A 36 -32.70 -0.30 -9.06
C ASP A 36 -32.69 1.08 -8.39
N TRP A 37 -31.50 1.62 -8.17
CA TRP A 37 -31.28 3.01 -7.76
C TRP A 37 -31.37 3.92 -9.00
N GLU A 38 -31.38 5.23 -8.81
CA GLU A 38 -31.50 6.19 -9.92
C GLU A 38 -30.22 6.22 -10.78
N GLU A 39 -29.07 5.96 -10.15
CA GLU A 39 -27.75 6.05 -10.75
C GLU A 39 -27.20 4.72 -11.27
N GLU A 40 -26.38 4.82 -12.32
CA GLU A 40 -25.68 3.72 -12.95
C GLU A 40 -24.22 4.11 -13.20
N PHE A 41 -23.33 3.12 -13.16
CA PHE A 41 -21.95 3.21 -13.59
C PHE A 41 -21.86 3.43 -15.10
N GLY A 42 -20.71 3.88 -15.60
CA GLY A 42 -20.48 4.19 -17.02
C GLY A 42 -20.70 3.00 -17.97
N ASN A 43 -20.70 1.77 -17.45
CA ASN A 43 -21.02 0.54 -18.17
C ASN A 43 -22.50 0.12 -18.10
N GLY A 44 -23.37 0.90 -17.43
CA GLY A 44 -24.79 0.62 -17.22
C GLY A 44 -25.11 -0.30 -16.03
N LEU A 45 -24.12 -0.65 -15.19
CA LEU A 45 -24.37 -1.39 -13.95
C LEU A 45 -24.99 -0.45 -12.92
N ASN A 46 -26.07 -0.87 -12.24
CA ASN A 46 -26.76 -0.02 -11.27
C ASN A 46 -25.96 0.17 -9.96
N PHE A 47 -26.04 1.35 -9.35
CA PHE A 47 -25.28 1.68 -8.12
C PHE A 47 -25.62 0.80 -6.91
N LYS A 48 -26.78 0.15 -6.88
CA LYS A 48 -27.14 -0.85 -5.84
C LYS A 48 -26.10 -1.96 -5.65
N HIS A 49 -25.25 -2.18 -6.65
CA HIS A 49 -24.19 -3.18 -6.61
C HIS A 49 -22.95 -2.74 -5.82
N ALA A 50 -22.79 -1.43 -5.53
CA ALA A 50 -21.76 -0.93 -4.63
C ALA A 50 -22.20 -0.92 -3.15
N ASP A 51 -23.51 -0.88 -2.87
CA ASP A 51 -24.09 -1.14 -1.54
C ASP A 51 -24.02 -2.65 -1.28
N CYS A 52 -22.88 -3.10 -0.77
CA CYS A 52 -22.54 -4.50 -0.59
C CYS A 52 -23.17 -5.08 0.68
N ASN A 53 -23.40 -4.25 1.70
CA ASN A 53 -24.02 -4.67 2.96
C ASN A 53 -25.57 -4.59 2.90
N GLY A 54 -26.12 -3.88 1.92
CA GLY A 54 -27.56 -3.75 1.68
C GLY A 54 -28.29 -2.72 2.52
N ASP A 55 -27.60 -1.84 3.22
CA ASP A 55 -28.20 -0.88 4.15
C ASP A 55 -28.82 0.34 3.45
N GLY A 56 -28.63 0.47 2.13
CA GLY A 56 -29.17 1.54 1.31
C GLY A 56 -28.25 2.74 1.17
N VAL A 57 -27.01 2.68 1.68
CA VAL A 57 -26.01 3.74 1.55
C VAL A 57 -24.68 3.13 1.14
N VAL A 58 -24.05 3.66 0.09
CA VAL A 58 -22.67 3.23 -0.25
C VAL A 58 -21.68 3.96 0.65
N SER A 59 -20.97 3.21 1.48
CA SER A 59 -20.03 3.75 2.47
C SER A 59 -18.78 2.87 2.60
N LYS A 60 -17.90 3.22 3.55
CA LYS A 60 -16.74 2.38 3.89
C LYS A 60 -17.14 1.05 4.53
N GLU A 61 -18.36 0.93 5.07
CA GLU A 61 -18.84 -0.32 5.65
C GLU A 61 -19.01 -1.43 4.59
N ASP A 62 -19.16 -1.07 3.31
CA ASP A 62 -19.27 -2.02 2.20
C ASP A 62 -17.97 -2.77 1.90
N ILE A 63 -16.82 -2.17 2.24
CA ILE A 63 -15.49 -2.77 2.02
C ILE A 63 -15.36 -4.11 2.78
N ALA A 64 -15.99 -4.22 3.96
CA ALA A 64 -15.97 -5.45 4.74
C ALA A 64 -16.59 -6.66 4.01
N ALA A 65 -17.58 -6.43 3.13
CA ALA A 65 -18.16 -7.48 2.31
C ALA A 65 -17.19 -7.95 1.21
N VAL A 66 -16.43 -7.03 0.61
CA VAL A 66 -15.38 -7.36 -0.36
C VAL A 66 -14.26 -8.15 0.32
N GLU A 67 -13.82 -7.71 1.50
CA GLU A 67 -12.81 -8.41 2.30
C GLU A 67 -13.24 -9.83 2.70
N LEU A 68 -14.44 -9.99 3.24
CA LEU A 68 -14.94 -11.29 3.70
C LEU A 68 -15.05 -12.29 2.53
N ASN A 69 -15.48 -11.81 1.37
CA ASN A 69 -15.85 -12.66 0.24
C ASN A 69 -14.84 -12.65 -0.92
N PHE A 70 -13.65 -12.08 -0.71
CA PHE A 70 -12.64 -11.95 -1.75
C PHE A 70 -12.32 -13.29 -2.41
N GLY A 71 -12.33 -13.29 -3.75
CA GLY A 71 -12.07 -14.46 -4.59
C GLY A 71 -13.29 -15.34 -4.83
N LEU A 72 -14.45 -15.04 -4.22
CA LEU A 72 -15.69 -15.74 -4.50
C LEU A 72 -16.33 -15.20 -5.79
N GLU A 73 -16.94 -16.10 -6.56
CA GLU A 73 -17.60 -15.80 -7.82
C GLU A 73 -19.09 -16.10 -7.75
N HIS A 74 -19.89 -15.26 -8.42
CA HIS A 74 -21.32 -15.47 -8.61
C HIS A 74 -21.73 -15.12 -10.05
N GLY A 75 -22.47 -16.03 -10.69
CA GLY A 75 -22.93 -15.88 -12.07
C GLY A 75 -21.78 -15.93 -13.09
N THR A 76 -21.92 -15.22 -14.20
CA THR A 76 -20.87 -15.12 -15.22
C THR A 76 -19.96 -13.93 -14.91
N HIS A 77 -18.69 -14.21 -14.62
CA HIS A 77 -17.65 -13.19 -14.48
C HIS A 77 -17.26 -12.66 -15.86
N GLN A 78 -17.38 -11.34 -16.06
CA GLN A 78 -16.76 -10.67 -17.20
C GLN A 78 -15.32 -10.32 -16.82
N PRO A 79 -14.33 -10.67 -17.67
CA PRO A 79 -12.94 -10.34 -17.38
C PRO A 79 -12.73 -8.84 -17.20
N ASP A 80 -11.87 -8.50 -16.26
CA ASP A 80 -11.41 -7.13 -16.07
C ASP A 80 -10.73 -6.59 -17.32
N ILE A 81 -11.09 -5.35 -17.68
CA ILE A 81 -10.44 -4.60 -18.75
C ILE A 81 -9.27 -3.82 -18.15
N PHE A 82 -8.09 -3.99 -18.78
CA PHE A 82 -6.88 -3.27 -18.45
C PHE A 82 -6.43 -2.44 -19.64
N LEU A 83 -6.08 -1.18 -19.39
CA LEU A 83 -5.54 -0.28 -20.39
C LEU A 83 -4.03 -0.15 -20.16
N SER A 84 -3.24 -0.71 -21.09
CA SER A 84 -1.79 -0.54 -21.05
C SER A 84 -1.41 0.82 -21.65
N GLY A 85 -0.50 1.53 -20.97
CA GLY A 85 0.15 2.72 -21.52
C GLY A 85 1.45 2.40 -22.25
N ASN A 86 2.03 3.44 -22.83
CA ASN A 86 3.30 3.45 -23.55
C ASN A 86 4.24 4.51 -22.96
N GLU A 87 5.43 4.71 -23.51
CA GLU A 87 6.44 5.65 -22.96
C GLU A 87 5.98 7.11 -22.87
N ASP A 88 4.96 7.52 -23.64
CA ASP A 88 4.34 8.85 -23.58
C ASP A 88 3.25 8.97 -22.49
N ASP A 89 2.88 7.87 -21.82
CA ASP A 89 1.90 7.85 -20.73
C ASP A 89 2.59 7.92 -19.35
N PRO A 90 1.91 8.42 -18.29
CA PRO A 90 2.49 8.51 -16.96
C PRO A 90 3.06 7.18 -16.45
N PRO A 91 4.28 7.15 -15.89
CA PRO A 91 4.88 5.92 -15.38
C PRO A 91 4.24 5.49 -14.06
N PHE A 92 4.15 4.19 -13.84
CA PHE A 92 3.75 3.58 -12.57
C PHE A 92 4.62 2.37 -12.29
N TYR A 93 5.46 2.48 -11.26
CA TYR A 93 6.47 1.46 -10.94
C TYR A 93 6.84 1.49 -9.46
N VAL A 94 7.52 0.43 -9.03
CA VAL A 94 8.13 0.31 -7.70
C VAL A 94 9.56 0.81 -7.82
N ASP A 95 9.93 1.85 -7.06
CA ASP A 95 11.30 2.38 -6.99
C ASP A 95 12.08 1.55 -5.97
N LEU A 96 12.84 0.57 -6.45
CA LEU A 96 13.57 -0.35 -5.58
C LEU A 96 14.88 0.29 -5.08
N PRO A 97 15.29 0.04 -3.82
CA PRO A 97 16.59 0.50 -3.34
C PRO A 97 17.75 -0.06 -4.16
N ALA A 98 18.86 0.67 -4.18
CA ALA A 98 20.09 0.22 -4.81
C ALA A 98 20.59 -1.09 -4.15
N PRO A 99 21.33 -1.96 -4.87
CA PRO A 99 21.82 -3.23 -4.35
C PRO A 99 22.56 -3.12 -3.01
N GLU A 100 23.37 -2.07 -2.82
CA GLU A 100 24.13 -1.80 -1.59
C GLU A 100 23.24 -1.51 -0.37
N ASP A 101 22.00 -1.07 -0.60
CA ASP A 101 21.01 -0.76 0.42
C ASP A 101 20.10 -1.97 0.71
N LEU A 102 20.28 -3.10 0.02
CA LEU A 102 19.53 -4.33 0.25
C LEU A 102 20.34 -5.29 1.12
N GLN A 103 19.86 -5.54 2.33
CA GLN A 103 20.52 -6.43 3.30
C GLN A 103 19.61 -7.57 3.73
N GLN A 104 20.16 -8.79 3.74
CA GLN A 104 19.45 -9.97 4.20
C GLN A 104 19.07 -9.85 5.68
N GLY A 105 17.81 -10.16 5.99
CA GLY A 105 17.22 -10.08 7.32
C GLY A 105 16.91 -8.66 7.80
N GLN A 106 17.09 -7.64 6.97
CA GLN A 106 16.70 -6.25 7.27
C GLN A 106 15.52 -5.83 6.40
N PRO A 107 14.61 -4.97 6.93
CA PRO A 107 13.58 -4.37 6.11
C PRO A 107 14.18 -3.41 5.09
N PHE A 108 13.54 -3.33 3.93
CA PHE A 108 13.75 -2.29 2.94
C PHE A 108 12.42 -1.61 2.65
N PHE A 109 12.49 -0.37 2.17
CA PHE A 109 11.34 0.43 1.75
C PHE A 109 11.49 0.76 0.27
N ALA A 110 10.42 0.56 -0.50
CA ALA A 110 10.35 0.86 -1.91
C ALA A 110 9.06 1.66 -2.18
N PRO A 111 9.14 2.97 -2.51
CA PRO A 111 7.94 3.72 -2.83
C PRO A 111 7.39 3.28 -4.20
N LEU A 112 6.07 3.17 -4.29
CA LEU A 112 5.38 3.07 -5.57
C LEU A 112 5.18 4.48 -6.11
N LEU A 113 5.84 4.78 -7.23
CA LEU A 113 5.83 6.08 -7.88
C LEU A 113 4.84 6.06 -9.04
N LEU A 114 3.95 7.05 -9.06
CA LEU A 114 2.94 7.24 -10.10
C LEU A 114 3.07 8.65 -10.69
N GLY A 115 3.19 8.73 -12.01
CA GLY A 115 3.48 9.95 -12.75
C GLY A 115 4.92 10.43 -12.57
N SER A 116 5.30 11.41 -13.38
CA SER A 116 6.54 12.17 -13.24
C SER A 116 6.29 13.67 -13.39
N SER A 117 7.30 14.50 -13.20
CA SER A 117 7.18 15.93 -13.48
C SER A 117 6.90 16.24 -14.96
N ASP A 118 7.35 15.36 -15.85
CA ASP A 118 7.18 15.52 -17.30
C ASP A 118 5.87 14.89 -17.80
N LEU A 119 5.44 13.79 -17.16
CA LEU A 119 4.21 13.06 -17.45
C LEU A 119 3.40 12.86 -16.15
N PRO A 120 2.78 13.92 -15.61
CA PRO A 120 1.93 13.80 -14.43
C PRO A 120 0.63 13.05 -14.78
N VAL A 121 -0.01 12.47 -13.77
CA VAL A 121 -1.35 11.91 -13.95
C VAL A 121 -2.38 13.03 -13.81
N ASP A 122 -3.31 13.10 -14.75
CA ASP A 122 -4.39 14.08 -14.74
C ASP A 122 -5.70 13.48 -14.21
N ASP A 123 -6.30 14.17 -13.24
CA ASP A 123 -7.63 13.88 -12.68
C ASP A 123 -7.79 12.44 -12.17
N LEU A 124 -6.76 11.90 -11.50
CA LEU A 124 -6.82 10.56 -10.93
C LEU A 124 -7.84 10.51 -9.80
N TYR A 125 -8.79 9.58 -9.90
CA TYR A 125 -9.78 9.34 -8.86
C TYR A 125 -9.53 8.04 -8.10
N GLY A 126 -9.07 7.00 -8.79
CA GLY A 126 -8.72 5.75 -8.15
C GLY A 126 -7.79 4.90 -8.99
N ILE A 127 -7.07 4.00 -8.34
CA ILE A 127 -6.18 3.04 -8.95
C ILE A 127 -6.24 1.71 -8.19
N ALA A 128 -6.38 0.62 -8.93
CA ALA A 128 -6.34 -0.75 -8.42
C ALA A 128 -5.32 -1.56 -9.24
N PHE A 129 -4.53 -2.40 -8.56
CA PHE A 129 -3.42 -3.13 -9.18
C PHE A 129 -2.97 -4.31 -8.31
N THR A 130 -2.13 -5.16 -8.87
CA THR A 130 -1.48 -6.26 -8.15
C THR A 130 0.02 -6.04 -8.08
N ILE A 131 0.59 -6.05 -6.87
CA ILE A 131 2.04 -6.13 -6.64
C ILE A 131 2.44 -7.60 -6.70
N VAL A 132 3.49 -7.93 -7.46
CA VAL A 132 4.02 -9.28 -7.61
C VAL A 132 5.48 -9.31 -7.19
N PHE A 133 5.85 -10.26 -6.33
CA PHE A 133 7.21 -10.44 -5.82
C PHE A 133 7.53 -11.94 -5.69
N ASP A 134 8.82 -12.28 -5.57
CA ASP A 134 9.23 -13.67 -5.33
C ASP A 134 9.09 -14.03 -3.83
N PRO A 135 8.15 -14.91 -3.44
CA PRO A 135 7.93 -15.28 -2.04
C PRO A 135 9.07 -16.11 -1.45
N GLU A 136 10.00 -16.62 -2.27
CA GLU A 136 11.23 -17.26 -1.79
C GLU A 136 12.30 -16.24 -1.39
N ILE A 137 12.25 -15.02 -1.92
CA ILE A 137 13.18 -13.93 -1.58
C ILE A 137 12.62 -13.08 -0.44
N ILE A 138 11.37 -12.65 -0.60
CA ILE A 138 10.66 -11.81 0.36
C ILE A 138 9.57 -12.67 1.01
N PRO A 139 9.69 -13.07 2.29
CA PRO A 139 8.63 -13.79 2.96
C PRO A 139 7.35 -12.96 2.95
N PRO A 140 6.21 -13.50 2.50
CA PRO A 140 4.97 -12.72 2.40
C PRO A 140 4.49 -12.14 3.73
N SER A 141 4.81 -12.80 4.85
CA SER A 141 4.50 -12.31 6.20
C SER A 141 5.34 -11.11 6.63
N SER A 142 6.39 -10.77 5.87
CA SER A 142 7.23 -9.59 6.13
C SER A 142 6.77 -8.35 5.35
N VAL A 143 5.80 -8.51 4.46
CA VAL A 143 5.37 -7.43 3.58
C VAL A 143 4.34 -6.55 4.27
N GLU A 144 4.53 -5.24 4.13
CA GLU A 144 3.62 -4.22 4.61
C GLU A 144 3.39 -3.16 3.54
N ILE A 145 2.12 -2.74 3.39
CA ILE A 145 1.71 -1.65 2.51
C ILE A 145 1.53 -0.40 3.35
N GLN A 146 2.20 0.66 2.96
CA GLN A 146 2.13 1.95 3.64
C GLN A 146 1.40 2.97 2.77
N TYR A 147 0.19 3.36 3.15
CA TYR A 147 -0.64 4.29 2.37
C TYR A 147 -0.21 5.76 2.48
N ASN A 148 0.35 6.17 3.62
CA ASN A 148 0.74 7.55 3.89
C ASN A 148 2.26 7.64 4.05
N PRO A 149 2.98 8.57 3.40
CA PRO A 149 2.46 9.60 2.52
C PRO A 149 2.12 9.07 1.12
N GLY A 150 1.04 9.58 0.54
CA GLY A 150 0.65 9.36 -0.84
C GLY A 150 0.01 10.63 -1.41
N TRP A 151 0.28 10.98 -2.67
CA TRP A 151 -0.29 12.22 -3.24
C TRP A 151 -1.76 12.09 -3.66
N LEU A 152 -2.27 10.87 -3.83
CA LEU A 152 -3.66 10.61 -4.24
C LEU A 152 -4.68 11.04 -3.17
N GLY A 153 -4.30 10.97 -1.89
CA GLY A 153 -5.16 11.31 -0.78
C GLY A 153 -4.59 10.83 0.55
N VAL A 154 -5.36 11.02 1.60
CA VAL A 154 -5.03 10.62 2.96
C VAL A 154 -5.99 9.52 3.38
N ALA A 155 -5.45 8.35 3.73
CA ALA A 155 -6.24 7.20 4.18
C ALA A 155 -7.18 7.58 5.32
N ASP A 156 -8.40 7.03 5.31
CA ASP A 156 -9.48 7.29 6.28
C ASP A 156 -10.01 8.74 6.35
N VAL A 157 -9.44 9.67 5.57
CA VAL A 157 -9.93 11.06 5.48
C VAL A 157 -10.67 11.30 4.17
N ASN A 158 -9.99 11.11 3.04
CA ASN A 158 -10.55 11.30 1.70
C ASN A 158 -10.08 10.23 0.70
N LEU A 159 -9.50 9.14 1.22
CA LEU A 159 -9.02 8.00 0.46
C LEU A 159 -9.51 6.72 1.13
N LEU A 160 -10.23 5.89 0.39
CA LEU A 160 -10.50 4.51 0.74
C LEU A 160 -9.35 3.65 0.22
N THR A 161 -8.95 2.68 1.03
CA THR A 161 -7.82 1.80 0.75
C THR A 161 -8.23 0.35 0.97
N PHE A 162 -7.66 -0.54 0.18
CA PHE A 162 -7.83 -1.98 0.32
C PHE A 162 -6.52 -2.66 -0.05
N ASP A 163 -6.08 -3.60 0.77
CA ASP A 163 -5.06 -4.56 0.36
C ASP A 163 -5.38 -5.98 0.81
N ARG A 164 -4.94 -6.95 0.00
CA ARG A 164 -4.99 -8.37 0.37
C ARG A 164 -3.78 -9.12 -0.15
N THR A 165 -2.97 -9.60 0.77
CA THR A 165 -1.81 -10.44 0.48
C THR A 165 -2.21 -11.90 0.26
N GLN A 166 -1.97 -12.41 -0.94
CA GLN A 166 -2.03 -13.84 -1.27
C GLN A 166 -0.64 -14.44 -1.12
N ALA A 167 -0.30 -14.77 0.13
CA ALA A 167 1.06 -15.13 0.53
C ALA A 167 1.69 -16.26 -0.30
N GLY A 168 0.93 -17.34 -0.59
CA GLY A 168 1.46 -18.48 -1.36
C GLY A 168 1.83 -18.17 -2.81
N GLU A 169 1.42 -17.01 -3.33
CA GLU A 169 1.58 -16.61 -4.72
C GLU A 169 2.53 -15.42 -4.90
N GLY A 170 3.02 -14.82 -3.81
CA GLY A 170 3.83 -13.60 -3.88
C GLY A 170 3.06 -12.42 -4.47
N ARG A 171 1.75 -12.33 -4.18
CA ARG A 171 0.84 -11.34 -4.76
C ARG A 171 0.17 -10.50 -3.68
N ILE A 172 0.05 -9.20 -3.93
CA ILE A 172 -0.75 -8.27 -3.11
C ILE A 172 -1.69 -7.52 -4.01
N HIS A 173 -2.98 -7.71 -3.77
CA HIS A 173 -4.04 -6.96 -4.45
C HIS A 173 -4.22 -5.65 -3.71
N VAL A 174 -4.11 -4.51 -4.39
CA VAL A 174 -4.17 -3.19 -3.77
C VAL A 174 -5.13 -2.29 -4.54
N ALA A 175 -5.96 -1.53 -3.83
CA ALA A 175 -6.77 -0.49 -4.42
C ALA A 175 -6.79 0.77 -3.55
N LEU A 176 -6.79 1.91 -4.21
CA LEU A 176 -6.87 3.24 -3.63
C LEU A 176 -7.93 4.01 -4.42
N VAL A 177 -8.90 4.61 -3.76
CA VAL A 177 -9.90 5.44 -4.44
C VAL A 177 -10.32 6.59 -3.55
N ARG A 178 -10.51 7.76 -4.15
CA ARG A 178 -10.98 8.91 -3.42
C ARG A 178 -12.43 8.71 -2.99
N SER A 179 -12.77 9.27 -1.82
CA SER A 179 -14.13 9.22 -1.25
C SER A 179 -14.84 10.57 -1.27
N ASP A 180 -14.18 11.60 -1.80
CA ASP A 180 -14.69 12.97 -1.80
C ASP A 180 -15.19 13.43 -3.17
N GLN A 181 -15.36 12.52 -4.13
CA GLN A 181 -15.89 12.78 -5.48
C GLN A 181 -15.07 13.80 -6.30
N ASN A 182 -13.84 14.10 -5.89
CA ASN A 182 -12.96 15.02 -6.59
C ASN A 182 -11.69 14.27 -7.03
N GLY A 183 -11.42 14.17 -8.32
CA GLY A 183 -10.13 13.68 -8.80
C GLY A 183 -8.99 14.65 -8.47
N VAL A 184 -7.76 14.16 -8.52
CA VAL A 184 -6.56 14.96 -8.26
C VAL A 184 -5.50 14.70 -9.32
N SER A 185 -4.87 15.76 -9.83
CA SER A 185 -3.70 15.66 -10.68
C SER A 185 -2.43 15.71 -9.85
N GLY A 186 -1.43 14.90 -10.19
CA GLY A 186 -0.19 14.85 -9.44
C GLY A 186 0.82 13.84 -9.96
N TYR A 187 1.94 13.75 -9.26
CA TYR A 187 2.97 12.76 -9.49
C TYR A 187 3.78 12.49 -8.21
N GLY A 188 4.47 11.35 -8.17
CA GLY A 188 5.33 10.93 -7.06
C GLY A 188 4.78 9.71 -6.32
N GLN A 189 5.15 9.56 -5.05
CA GLN A 189 4.76 8.42 -4.22
C GLN A 189 3.24 8.37 -4.02
N VAL A 190 2.64 7.23 -4.35
CA VAL A 190 1.23 6.92 -4.12
C VAL A 190 1.05 5.99 -2.92
N LEU A 191 1.98 5.06 -2.69
CA LEU A 191 2.08 4.25 -1.48
C LEU A 191 3.52 3.75 -1.31
N GLY A 192 3.83 3.12 -0.18
CA GLY A 192 5.09 2.43 0.08
C GLY A 192 4.93 0.92 0.18
N PHE A 193 5.90 0.18 -0.33
CA PHE A 193 6.06 -1.26 -0.13
C PHE A 193 7.25 -1.48 0.82
N ILE A 194 7.01 -2.23 1.91
CA ILE A 194 8.06 -2.64 2.84
C ILE A 194 8.17 -4.16 2.78
N GLY A 195 9.39 -4.68 2.71
CA GLY A 195 9.65 -6.11 2.74
C GLY A 195 10.96 -6.43 3.44
N ILE A 196 11.13 -7.68 3.87
CA ILE A 196 12.40 -8.20 4.38
C ILE A 196 12.94 -9.22 3.39
N ILE A 197 14.21 -9.12 3.03
CA ILE A 197 14.87 -10.13 2.21
C ILE A 197 15.35 -11.26 3.13
N ASP A 198 14.84 -12.48 2.97
CA ASP A 198 15.23 -13.62 3.82
C ASP A 198 16.20 -14.58 3.11
N ASN A 199 15.98 -14.88 1.82
CA ASN A 199 16.83 -15.84 1.11
C ASN A 199 17.18 -15.37 -0.31
N ILE A 200 18.45 -15.07 -0.51
CA ILE A 200 19.02 -14.72 -1.83
C ILE A 200 19.88 -15.84 -2.42
N ALA A 201 19.96 -17.01 -1.77
CA ALA A 201 20.83 -18.09 -2.21
C ALA A 201 20.38 -18.62 -3.58
N GLY A 202 21.22 -18.43 -4.59
CA GLY A 202 20.94 -18.84 -5.97
C GLY A 202 20.02 -17.89 -6.74
N LYS A 203 19.73 -16.70 -6.20
CA LYS A 203 18.99 -15.64 -6.88
C LYS A 203 20.00 -14.58 -7.36
N GLU A 204 19.84 -14.14 -8.60
CA GLU A 204 20.74 -13.17 -9.25
C GLU A 204 20.14 -11.75 -9.26
N SER A 205 18.84 -11.63 -9.00
CA SER A 205 18.11 -10.36 -9.02
C SER A 205 16.89 -10.38 -8.11
N LEU A 206 16.48 -9.19 -7.70
CA LEU A 206 15.20 -8.91 -7.06
C LEU A 206 14.36 -8.07 -8.01
N SER A 207 13.08 -8.43 -8.17
CA SER A 207 12.09 -7.59 -8.82
C SER A 207 10.82 -7.53 -7.98
N VAL A 208 10.13 -6.40 -8.04
CA VAL A 208 8.78 -6.21 -7.54
C VAL A 208 7.99 -5.55 -8.67
N GLU A 209 7.05 -6.29 -9.22
CA GLU A 209 6.34 -5.94 -10.45
C GLU A 209 4.92 -5.46 -10.17
N ILE A 210 4.35 -4.70 -11.10
CA ILE A 210 2.97 -4.22 -11.04
C ILE A 210 2.16 -4.78 -12.22
N GLU A 211 1.17 -5.59 -11.89
CA GLU A 211 0.24 -6.21 -12.83
C GLU A 211 -1.19 -5.68 -12.66
N ASN A 212 -2.07 -6.01 -13.63
CA ASN A 212 -3.51 -5.78 -13.54
C ASN A 212 -3.92 -4.36 -13.15
N VAL A 213 -3.25 -3.36 -13.72
CA VAL A 213 -3.48 -1.96 -13.35
C VAL A 213 -4.74 -1.42 -14.01
N ARG A 214 -5.64 -0.88 -13.18
CA ARG A 214 -6.79 -0.08 -13.58
C ARG A 214 -6.76 1.25 -12.84
N ALA A 215 -6.39 2.32 -13.54
CA ALA A 215 -6.51 3.69 -13.06
C ALA A 215 -7.71 4.38 -13.71
N ILE A 216 -8.48 5.16 -12.94
CA ILE A 216 -9.72 5.80 -13.39
C ILE A 216 -9.77 7.27 -12.99
N GLN A 217 -10.42 8.05 -13.84
CA GLN A 217 -10.97 9.37 -13.49
C GLN A 217 -12.32 9.20 -12.76
N GLY A 218 -12.86 10.28 -12.19
CA GLY A 218 -14.12 10.25 -11.44
C GLY A 218 -15.34 9.88 -12.29
N ASN A 219 -15.24 10.03 -13.61
CA ASN A 219 -16.24 9.59 -14.59
C ASN A 219 -15.97 8.17 -15.14
N GLU A 220 -15.12 7.39 -14.47
CA GLU A 220 -14.74 6.02 -14.83
C GLU A 220 -13.93 5.89 -16.13
N THR A 221 -13.47 7.00 -16.72
CA THR A 221 -12.55 6.95 -17.86
C THR A 221 -11.23 6.32 -17.42
N LEU A 222 -10.81 5.28 -18.14
CA LEU A 222 -9.53 4.61 -17.88
C LEU A 222 -8.35 5.51 -18.23
N ILE A 223 -7.36 5.55 -17.35
CA ILE A 223 -6.09 6.24 -17.55
C ILE A 223 -5.03 5.21 -17.97
N PRO A 224 -4.43 5.32 -19.17
CA PRO A 224 -3.31 4.46 -19.55
C PRO A 224 -2.08 4.80 -18.71
N LEU A 225 -1.37 3.77 -18.23
CA LEU A 225 -0.14 3.93 -17.46
C LEU A 225 0.99 3.11 -18.07
N ASN A 226 2.16 3.73 -18.22
CA ASN A 226 3.39 3.04 -18.55
C ASN A 226 3.88 2.28 -17.31
N ARG A 227 4.37 1.05 -17.47
CA ARG A 227 4.79 0.21 -16.35
C ARG A 227 6.19 -0.32 -16.57
N PRO A 228 7.22 0.54 -16.44
CA PRO A 228 8.59 0.07 -16.49
C PRO A 228 8.82 -0.91 -15.33
N VAL A 229 9.46 -2.04 -15.63
CA VAL A 229 9.85 -3.02 -14.60
C VAL A 229 11.23 -2.63 -14.09
N GLU A 230 11.32 -2.42 -12.78
CA GLU A 230 12.61 -2.28 -12.11
C GLU A 230 13.13 -3.64 -11.64
N VAL A 231 14.39 -3.90 -11.95
CA VAL A 231 15.10 -5.11 -11.55
C VAL A 231 16.41 -4.66 -10.90
N VAL A 232 16.64 -5.13 -9.68
CA VAL A 232 17.87 -4.89 -8.95
C VAL A 232 18.72 -6.16 -9.02
N GLU A 233 19.91 -6.06 -9.61
CA GLU A 233 20.86 -7.17 -9.59
C GLU A 233 21.35 -7.40 -8.16
N LEU A 234 21.19 -8.62 -7.67
CA LEU A 234 21.71 -9.02 -6.37
C LEU A 234 23.17 -9.42 -6.58
N GLU A 235 24.09 -8.59 -6.07
CA GLU A 235 25.49 -8.95 -6.05
C GLU A 235 25.66 -10.29 -5.31
N PRO A 236 26.21 -11.35 -5.95
CA PRO A 236 26.54 -12.56 -5.22
C PRO A 236 27.50 -12.16 -4.11
N LEU A 237 27.26 -12.65 -2.89
CA LEU A 237 28.15 -12.49 -1.75
C LEU A 237 29.55 -13.08 -2.05
N ALA A 238 30.35 -12.39 -2.86
CA ALA A 238 31.74 -12.22 -2.53
C ALA A 238 31.74 -11.59 -1.13
N ALA A 239 32.72 -11.93 -0.30
CA ALA A 239 32.92 -11.27 0.98
C ALA A 239 33.29 -9.80 0.73
N SER A 240 32.32 -9.01 0.31
CA SER A 240 32.34 -7.58 0.24
C SER A 240 32.53 -7.15 1.67
N THR A 241 33.71 -6.61 1.94
CA THR A 241 34.00 -5.93 3.20
C THR A 241 32.84 -4.97 3.47
N LEU A 242 32.00 -5.34 4.43
CA LEU A 242 30.86 -4.58 4.93
C LEU A 242 31.33 -3.13 5.08
N GLN A 243 30.94 -2.26 4.14
CA GLN A 243 30.97 -0.85 4.44
C GLN A 243 29.82 -0.66 5.43
N PRO A 244 30.08 -0.09 6.62
CA PRO A 244 29.00 0.15 7.57
C PRO A 244 28.04 1.17 6.94
N GLY A 245 26.92 0.66 6.42
CA GLY A 245 25.72 1.45 6.15
C GLY A 245 25.33 2.16 7.44
N GLY A 246 24.86 3.40 7.31
CA GLY A 246 24.45 4.21 8.46
C GLY A 246 23.24 3.62 9.18
N PHE A 247 22.91 4.19 10.33
CA PHE A 247 21.60 3.94 10.92
C PHE A 247 20.55 4.72 10.13
N GLU A 248 19.52 4.05 9.64
CA GLU A 248 18.45 4.65 8.85
C GLU A 248 17.10 4.42 9.54
N LEU A 249 16.23 5.42 9.46
CA LEU A 249 14.88 5.39 10.01
C LEU A 249 13.90 5.70 8.88
N PHE A 250 13.01 4.76 8.59
CA PHE A 250 12.04 4.90 7.51
C PHE A 250 10.73 4.22 7.90
N PRO A 251 9.61 4.71 7.40
CA PRO A 251 9.40 6.00 6.77
C PRO A 251 9.59 7.11 7.81
N ASN A 252 10.07 8.27 7.36
CA ASN A 252 10.21 9.43 8.23
C ASN A 252 10.05 10.70 7.39
N PRO A 253 8.90 11.42 7.47
CA PRO A 253 7.86 11.31 8.49
C PRO A 253 7.00 10.03 8.44
N SER A 254 6.37 9.68 9.56
CA SER A 254 5.48 8.51 9.70
C SER A 254 4.18 8.83 10.47
N THR A 255 3.12 8.08 10.19
CA THR A 255 1.81 8.14 10.85
C THR A 255 1.66 7.16 11.99
N ASP A 256 2.25 5.98 11.95
CA ASP A 256 1.81 4.87 12.80
C ASP A 256 2.94 3.89 13.10
N ARG A 257 3.81 3.59 12.13
CA ARG A 257 4.92 2.65 12.32
C ARG A 257 6.22 3.16 11.71
N VAL A 258 7.34 2.83 12.33
CA VAL A 258 8.67 3.06 11.77
C VAL A 258 9.57 1.86 11.89
N TRP A 259 10.29 1.59 10.82
CA TRP A 259 11.35 0.60 10.71
C TRP A 259 12.69 1.31 10.73
N PHE A 260 13.70 0.55 11.07
CA PHE A 260 15.06 1.07 11.07
C PHE A 260 16.05 0.01 10.63
N ARG A 261 17.11 0.48 9.98
CA ARG A 261 18.25 -0.32 9.56
C ARG A 261 19.44 -0.01 10.45
N LEU A 262 20.09 -1.04 10.96
CA LEU A 262 21.32 -0.93 11.75
C LEU A 262 22.54 -1.35 10.91
N PRO A 263 23.73 -0.83 11.21
CA PRO A 263 24.95 -1.32 10.57
C PRO A 263 25.22 -2.80 10.88
N ASP A 264 26.01 -3.47 10.05
CA ASP A 264 26.21 -4.92 10.16
C ASP A 264 26.81 -5.39 11.48
N GLY A 265 26.19 -6.45 12.00
CA GLY A 265 26.54 -7.06 13.28
C GLY A 265 26.22 -6.18 14.48
N PHE A 266 25.35 -5.19 14.33
CA PHE A 266 24.71 -4.49 15.45
C PHE A 266 23.32 -5.10 15.69
N SER A 267 22.98 -5.32 16.95
CA SER A 267 21.66 -5.77 17.38
C SER A 267 21.06 -4.77 18.36
N VAL A 268 19.74 -4.55 18.26
CA VAL A 268 19.02 -3.70 19.21
C VAL A 268 19.07 -4.36 20.58
N LYS A 269 19.68 -3.69 21.55
CA LYS A 269 19.56 -4.06 22.97
C LYS A 269 18.49 -3.26 23.68
N LYS A 270 18.35 -2.01 23.27
CA LYS A 270 17.42 -1.09 23.90
C LYS A 270 17.06 0.01 22.93
N LEU A 271 15.77 0.24 22.79
CA LEU A 271 15.21 1.34 22.03
C LEU A 271 14.52 2.29 23.00
N THR A 272 14.81 3.58 22.87
CA THR A 272 14.21 4.65 23.65
C THR A 272 13.67 5.71 22.72
N LEU A 273 12.36 5.94 22.75
CA LEU A 273 11.75 7.08 22.07
C LEU A 273 11.53 8.20 23.09
N SER A 274 11.96 9.42 22.76
CA SER A 274 11.82 10.58 23.63
C SER A 274 11.27 11.79 22.87
N ASN A 275 10.51 12.65 23.55
CA ASN A 275 10.09 13.93 22.97
C ASN A 275 11.23 14.97 23.04
N THR A 276 11.01 16.15 22.45
CA THR A 276 11.99 17.27 22.46
C THR A 276 12.36 17.77 23.85
N ASN A 277 11.56 17.46 24.87
CA ASN A 277 11.83 17.80 26.27
C ASN A 277 12.63 16.71 27.01
N GLY A 278 13.06 15.65 26.32
CA GLY A 278 13.80 14.52 26.88
C GLY A 278 12.94 13.55 27.70
N ARG A 279 11.61 13.69 27.68
CA ARG A 279 10.71 12.73 28.33
C ARG A 279 10.63 11.47 27.46
N THR A 280 11.03 10.34 28.01
CA THR A 280 10.85 9.02 27.40
C THR A 280 9.38 8.67 27.28
N LEU A 281 8.96 8.25 26.09
CA LEU A 281 7.62 7.77 25.76
C LEU A 281 7.60 6.24 25.65
N PHE A 282 8.58 5.66 24.95
CA PHE A 282 8.75 4.22 24.82
C PHE A 282 10.12 3.79 25.31
N LEU A 283 10.15 2.62 25.94
CA LEU A 283 11.36 1.90 26.29
C LEU A 283 11.14 0.42 26.00
N LEU A 284 11.85 -0.10 25.00
CA LEU A 284 11.82 -1.50 24.60
C LEU A 284 13.22 -2.09 24.81
N ASN A 285 13.30 -3.28 25.39
CA ASN A 285 14.56 -3.95 25.72
C ASN A 285 14.77 -5.26 24.92
N ASP A 286 13.91 -5.49 23.92
CA ASP A 286 13.93 -6.68 23.10
C ASP A 286 14.35 -6.33 21.66
N PRO A 287 14.96 -7.28 20.94
CA PRO A 287 15.26 -7.11 19.52
C PRO A 287 13.95 -6.98 18.75
N ILE A 288 13.73 -5.78 18.22
CA ILE A 288 12.58 -5.44 17.38
C ILE A 288 13.10 -4.88 16.05
N SER A 289 12.36 -5.12 14.98
CA SER A 289 12.62 -4.55 13.65
C SER A 289 11.69 -3.37 13.33
N GLU A 290 10.69 -3.12 14.18
CA GLU A 290 9.68 -2.07 14.01
C GLU A 290 9.36 -1.38 15.34
N LEU A 291 8.85 -0.15 15.25
CA LEU A 291 8.34 0.64 16.35
C LEU A 291 6.96 1.20 16.00
N ASP A 292 5.95 0.75 16.74
CA ASP A 292 4.60 1.33 16.73
C ASP A 292 4.59 2.70 17.43
N ILE A 293 4.22 3.73 16.69
CA ILE A 293 4.06 5.13 17.09
C ILE A 293 2.62 5.65 16.88
N SER A 294 1.66 4.78 16.60
CA SER A 294 0.24 5.14 16.44
C SER A 294 -0.30 5.90 17.66
N ASN A 295 0.15 5.49 18.85
CA ASN A 295 -0.34 5.99 20.14
C ASN A 295 0.37 7.25 20.66
N ILE A 296 1.24 7.89 19.88
CA ILE A 296 1.88 9.16 20.26
C ILE A 296 1.36 10.33 19.41
N PRO A 297 1.25 11.54 19.99
CA PRO A 297 0.81 12.72 19.24
C PRO A 297 1.71 13.03 18.04
N ALA A 298 1.19 13.74 17.03
CA ALA A 298 2.06 14.34 16.02
C ALA A 298 3.08 15.28 16.64
N GLY A 299 4.31 15.22 16.13
CA GLY A 299 5.43 15.98 16.66
C GLY A 299 6.78 15.41 16.27
N VAL A 300 7.82 16.06 16.77
CA VAL A 300 9.21 15.64 16.58
C VAL A 300 9.68 14.87 17.80
N TYR A 301 10.25 13.70 17.55
CA TYR A 301 10.77 12.78 18.53
C TYR A 301 12.24 12.46 18.23
N MET A 302 12.94 11.99 19.26
CA MET A 302 14.30 11.47 19.15
C MET A 302 14.25 9.99 19.46
N LEU A 303 14.55 9.18 18.46
CA LEU A 303 14.72 7.75 18.58
C LEU A 303 16.17 7.44 18.91
N LYS A 304 16.41 6.81 20.06
CA LYS A 304 17.73 6.37 20.49
C LYS A 304 17.76 4.85 20.50
N ILE A 305 18.69 4.25 19.77
CA ILE A 305 18.93 2.81 19.77
C ILE A 305 20.30 2.53 20.39
N GLU A 306 20.31 1.78 21.49
CA GLU A 306 21.52 1.27 22.10
C GLU A 306 21.73 -0.18 21.64
N THR A 307 22.95 -0.46 21.18
CA THR A 307 23.40 -1.76 20.69
C THR A 307 24.62 -2.20 21.50
N GLU A 308 25.12 -3.43 21.30
CA GLU A 308 26.38 -3.87 21.90
C GLU A 308 27.62 -3.09 21.46
N LYS A 309 27.57 -2.43 20.30
CA LYS A 309 28.73 -1.77 19.67
C LYS A 309 28.65 -0.25 19.68
N GLY A 310 27.49 0.33 19.98
CA GLY A 310 27.31 1.78 19.94
C GLY A 310 25.88 2.25 20.22
N VAL A 311 25.70 3.56 20.12
CA VAL A 311 24.40 4.22 20.30
C VAL A 311 24.11 5.05 19.06
N PHE A 312 22.94 4.85 18.47
CA PHE A 312 22.42 5.66 17.37
C PHE A 312 21.30 6.55 17.87
N VAL A 313 21.18 7.74 17.27
CA VAL A 313 20.13 8.71 17.59
C VAL A 313 19.65 9.31 16.28
N GLU A 314 18.36 9.15 15.97
CA GLU A 314 17.72 9.81 14.82
C GLU A 314 16.51 10.64 15.22
N ARG A 315 16.26 11.65 14.38
CA ARG A 315 15.07 12.49 14.51
C ARG A 315 13.90 11.79 13.81
N LEU A 316 12.88 11.42 14.57
CA LEU A 316 11.61 10.90 14.07
C LEU A 316 10.57 12.02 13.97
N VAL A 317 9.87 12.13 12.85
CA VAL A 317 8.74 13.05 12.66
C VAL A 317 7.45 12.23 12.59
N LYS A 318 6.60 12.34 13.62
CA LYS A 318 5.24 11.81 13.61
C LYS A 318 4.31 12.88 13.02
N ILE A 319 3.56 12.52 12.00
CA ILE A 319 2.44 13.32 11.47
C ILE A 319 1.13 12.69 11.91
N ASN A 320 0.04 13.46 11.92
CA ASN A 320 -1.28 12.87 12.12
C ASN A 320 -1.66 12.06 10.87
N GLU A 321 -2.54 11.07 11.06
CA GLU A 321 -3.38 10.60 9.95
C GLU A 321 -4.07 11.80 9.31
#